data_AF-A0A8U1F7P5-F1
#
_entry.id   AF-A0A8U1F7P5-F1
#
_cell.length_a   1.000
_cell.length_b   1.000
_cell.length_c   1.000
_cell.angle_alpha   90.00
_cell.angle_beta   90.00
_cell.angle_gamma   90.00
#
_symmetry.space_group_name_H-M   'P 1'
#
loop_
_entity.id
_entity.type
_entity.pdbx_description
1 polymer ?
#
loop_
_entity_poly.entity_id
_entity_poly.type
_entity_poly.pdbx_seq_one_letter_code
_entity_poly.pdbx_strand_id
1 'polypeptide(L)'
;MLQCDFTISFNMLQCDFTISFNMLQSKQLIRDLLKTEPTQRMTITEFMNHPWINQSMEVPQIPLHTRRVLIEEKDAWEDLREEMNSALATMRVDYEQVKIKTIEESSNPLLMKRRKKIQSSANHTVPDTQTPAL
;
A
#
# COMPACT_ATOMS: atom_id res chain seq x y z
N MET A 1 18.29 46.96 -26.05
CA MET A 1 17.68 45.72 -26.56
C MET A 1 18.34 44.49 -25.95
N LEU A 2 19.67 44.33 -26.02
CA LEU A 2 20.41 43.19 -25.43
C LEU A 2 20.24 42.97 -23.90
N GLN A 3 20.06 44.02 -23.10
CA GLN A 3 19.80 43.89 -21.65
C GLN A 3 18.42 43.30 -21.32
N CYS A 4 17.43 43.51 -22.20
CA CYS A 4 16.10 42.93 -22.04
C CYS A 4 16.13 41.43 -22.35
N ASP A 5 16.87 41.03 -23.39
CA ASP A 5 17.00 39.63 -23.79
C ASP A 5 17.73 38.80 -22.71
N PHE A 6 18.82 39.33 -22.11
CA PHE A 6 19.54 38.64 -21.04
C PHE A 6 18.69 38.44 -19.77
N THR A 7 17.86 39.43 -19.43
CA THR A 7 16.95 39.36 -18.28
C THR A 7 15.81 38.37 -18.52
N ILE A 8 15.26 38.31 -19.73
CA ILE A 8 14.20 37.36 -20.10
C ILE A 8 14.75 35.93 -20.08
N SER A 9 15.93 35.68 -20.68
CA SER A 9 16.55 34.36 -20.66
C SER A 9 16.89 33.89 -19.24
N PHE A 10 17.37 34.79 -18.38
CA PHE A 10 17.65 34.47 -16.97
C PHE A 10 16.38 34.13 -16.18
N ASN A 11 15.30 34.89 -16.36
CA ASN A 11 14.01 34.59 -15.71
C ASN A 11 13.38 33.30 -16.25
N MET A 12 13.49 33.01 -17.56
CA MET A 12 12.99 31.76 -18.15
C MET A 12 13.76 30.55 -17.63
N LEU A 13 15.09 30.62 -17.53
CA LEU A 13 15.91 29.56 -16.94
C LEU A 13 15.58 29.34 -15.45
N GLN A 14 15.34 30.43 -14.72
CA GLN A 14 15.00 30.37 -13.30
C GLN A 14 13.60 29.78 -13.08
N CYS A 15 12.65 30.07 -13.97
CA CYS A 15 11.34 29.41 -14.02
C CYS A 15 11.48 27.92 -14.32
N ASP A 16 12.27 27.52 -15.32
CA ASP A 16 12.48 26.11 -15.68
C ASP A 16 13.14 25.30 -14.55
N PHE A 17 14.15 25.88 -13.89
CA PHE A 17 14.79 25.27 -12.73
C PHE A 17 13.83 25.14 -11.54
N THR A 18 13.04 26.17 -11.26
CA THR A 18 12.04 26.18 -10.19
C THR A 18 10.91 25.18 -10.46
N ILE A 19 10.46 25.06 -11.71
CA ILE A 19 9.46 24.08 -12.14
C ILE A 19 10.00 22.65 -11.94
N SER A 20 11.23 22.39 -12.39
CA SER A 20 11.88 21.09 -12.26
C SER A 20 12.07 20.70 -10.79
N PHE A 21 12.52 21.64 -9.96
CA PHE A 21 12.70 21.44 -8.52
C PHE A 21 11.36 21.15 -7.81
N ASN A 22 10.31 21.94 -8.06
CA ASN A 22 8.99 21.74 -7.44
C ASN A 22 8.33 20.42 -7.87
N MET A 23 8.48 20.03 -9.14
CA MET A 23 7.98 18.74 -9.64
C MET A 23 8.72 17.55 -9.02
N LEU A 24 10.01 17.70 -8.70
CA LEU A 24 10.75 16.66 -8.00
C LEU A 24 10.30 16.54 -6.53
N GLN A 25 10.07 17.66 -5.86
CA GLN A 25 9.57 17.73 -4.49
C GLN A 25 8.21 17.05 -4.33
N SER A 26 7.26 17.31 -5.23
CA SER A 26 5.93 16.68 -5.18
C SER A 26 5.99 15.17 -5.41
N LYS A 27 6.85 14.70 -6.32
CA LYS A 27 7.06 13.27 -6.56
C LYS A 27 7.70 12.58 -5.35
N GLN A 28 8.63 13.24 -4.67
CA GLN A 28 9.25 12.71 -3.46
C GLN A 28 8.22 12.58 -2.33
N LEU A 29 7.39 13.60 -2.15
CA LEU A 29 6.28 13.59 -1.18
C LEU A 29 5.35 12.38 -1.38
N ILE A 30 4.96 12.09 -2.63
CA ILE A 30 4.11 10.95 -2.95
C ILE A 30 4.79 9.62 -2.58
N ARG A 31 6.10 9.47 -2.86
CA ARG A 31 6.85 8.25 -2.51
C ARG A 31 6.90 8.03 -1.00
N ASP A 32 7.08 9.08 -0.23
CA ASP A 32 7.17 8.98 1.22
C ASP A 32 5.81 8.69 1.89
N LEU A 33 4.70 9.13 1.27
CA LEU A 33 3.34 8.79 1.68
C LEU A 33 2.96 7.33 1.32
N LEU A 34 3.43 6.83 0.18
CA LEU A 34 3.10 5.50 -0.35
C LEU A 34 4.14 4.42 0.03
N LYS A 35 4.90 4.62 1.11
CA LYS A 35 5.76 3.56 1.64
C LYS A 35 4.93 2.35 2.07
N THR A 36 5.39 1.17 1.64
CA THR A 36 4.78 -0.13 1.94
C THR A 36 4.80 -0.42 3.44
N GLU A 37 5.93 -0.14 4.10
CA GLU A 37 6.08 -0.28 5.54
C GLU A 37 5.36 0.87 6.28
N PRO A 38 4.32 0.59 7.10
CA PRO A 38 3.52 1.63 7.74
C PRO A 38 4.31 2.42 8.80
N THR A 39 5.33 1.81 9.42
CA THR A 39 6.19 2.45 10.43
C THR A 39 7.18 3.46 9.86
N GLN A 40 7.54 3.32 8.58
CA GLN A 40 8.46 4.22 7.88
C GLN A 40 7.72 5.30 7.07
N ARG A 41 6.40 5.21 7.00
CA ARG A 41 5.54 6.13 6.26
C ARG A 41 5.59 7.51 6.91
N MET A 42 5.63 8.54 6.06
CA MET A 42 5.58 9.92 6.52
C MET A 42 4.36 10.18 7.40
N THR A 43 4.60 10.83 8.54
CA THR A 43 3.54 11.23 9.47
C THR A 43 2.81 12.47 8.97
N ILE A 44 1.59 12.70 9.47
CA ILE A 44 0.81 13.88 9.09
C ILE A 44 1.52 15.20 9.43
N THR A 45 2.30 15.25 10.52
CA THR A 45 3.06 16.45 10.90
C THR A 45 4.19 16.73 9.93
N GLU A 46 4.92 15.70 9.48
CA GLU A 46 5.96 15.84 8.45
C GLU A 46 5.37 16.26 7.11
N PHE A 47 4.20 15.71 6.75
CA PHE A 47 3.46 16.10 5.55
C PHE A 47 3.08 17.58 5.56
N MET A 48 2.51 18.09 6.67
CA MET A 48 2.11 19.50 6.79
C MET A 48 3.30 20.45 6.78
N ASN A 49 4.45 20.02 7.32
CA ASN A 49 5.68 20.80 7.32
C ASN A 49 6.45 20.73 5.99
N HIS A 50 6.03 19.87 5.04
CA HIS A 50 6.73 19.71 3.78
C HIS A 50 6.66 21.00 2.95
N PRO A 51 7.78 21.48 2.35
CA PRO A 51 7.83 22.76 1.63
C PRO A 51 6.76 22.87 0.54
N TRP A 52 6.50 21.78 -0.19
CA TRP A 52 5.45 21.76 -1.23
C TRP A 52 4.03 22.01 -0.70
N ILE A 53 3.73 21.62 0.55
CA ILE A 53 2.44 21.84 1.18
C ILE A 53 2.42 23.21 1.89
N ASN A 54 3.44 23.50 2.68
CA ASN A 54 3.55 24.72 3.48
C ASN A 54 3.65 25.99 2.59
N GLN A 55 4.35 25.89 1.45
CA GLN A 55 4.52 26.97 0.48
C GLN A 55 3.65 26.75 -0.77
N SER A 56 2.49 26.10 -0.63
CA SER A 56 1.61 25.79 -1.75
C SER A 56 1.19 27.00 -2.60
N MET A 57 1.20 28.20 -2.02
CA MET A 57 0.93 29.48 -2.71
C MET A 57 2.07 29.95 -3.63
N GLU A 58 3.29 29.44 -3.44
CA GLU A 58 4.48 29.77 -4.24
C GLU A 58 4.73 28.76 -5.36
N VAL A 59 3.92 27.69 -5.42
CA VAL A 59 4.05 26.64 -6.42
C VAL A 59 3.58 27.17 -7.79
N PRO A 60 4.42 27.06 -8.85
CA PRO A 60 4.05 27.52 -10.18
C PRO A 60 2.79 26.80 -10.68
N GLN A 61 1.87 27.56 -11.28
CA GLN A 61 0.63 27.05 -11.86
C GLN A 61 0.91 26.30 -13.17
N ILE A 62 1.35 25.05 -13.03
CA ILE A 62 1.64 24.18 -14.17
C ILE A 62 0.32 23.54 -14.63
N PRO A 63 -0.07 23.66 -15.90
CA PRO A 63 -1.27 23.01 -16.40
C PRO A 63 -1.12 21.49 -16.28
N LEU A 64 -2.04 20.88 -15.52
CA LEU A 64 -2.06 19.43 -15.30
C LEU A 64 -2.98 18.73 -16.31
N HIS A 65 -2.61 17.51 -16.67
CA HIS A 65 -3.39 16.67 -17.58
C HIS A 65 -4.59 15.99 -16.89
N THR A 66 -4.70 16.09 -15.56
CA THR A 66 -5.69 15.39 -14.73
C THR A 66 -7.12 15.57 -15.25
N ARG A 67 -7.52 16.80 -15.62
CA ARG A 67 -8.87 17.06 -16.16
C ARG A 67 -9.14 16.32 -17.46
N ARG A 68 -8.16 16.27 -18.36
CA ARG A 68 -8.30 15.65 -19.68
C ARG A 68 -8.44 14.13 -19.54
N VAL A 69 -7.54 13.51 -18.78
CA VAL A 69 -7.54 12.06 -18.52
C VAL A 69 -8.85 11.62 -17.86
N LEU A 70 -9.34 12.35 -16.86
CA LEU A 70 -10.61 12.02 -16.20
C LEU A 70 -11.84 12.08 -17.12
N ILE A 71 -11.80 12.89 -18.19
CA ILE A 71 -12.89 12.98 -19.17
C ILE A 71 -12.78 11.86 -20.20
N GLU A 72 -11.56 11.57 -20.67
CA GLU A 72 -11.29 10.54 -21.69
C GLU A 72 -11.49 9.12 -21.14
N GLU A 73 -11.10 8.88 -19.89
CA GLU A 73 -11.10 7.55 -19.24
C GLU A 73 -12.21 7.43 -18.18
N LYS A 74 -13.38 8.04 -18.42
CA LYS A 74 -14.49 8.05 -17.47
C LYS A 74 -14.96 6.64 -17.08
N ASP A 75 -14.95 5.70 -18.02
CA ASP A 75 -15.39 4.32 -17.75
C ASP A 75 -14.40 3.58 -16.84
N ALA A 76 -13.08 3.84 -16.99
CA ALA A 76 -12.04 3.26 -16.14
C ALA A 76 -11.98 3.90 -14.73
N TRP A 77 -12.63 5.06 -14.53
CA TRP A 77 -12.66 5.75 -13.25
C TRP A 77 -13.39 4.94 -12.16
N GLU A 78 -14.47 4.24 -12.51
CA GLU A 78 -15.19 3.41 -11.55
C GLU A 78 -14.35 2.21 -11.10
N ASP A 79 -13.64 1.55 -12.03
CA ASP A 79 -12.71 0.46 -11.72
C ASP A 79 -11.60 0.93 -10.78
N LEU A 80 -10.98 2.09 -11.07
CA LEU A 80 -9.95 2.67 -10.21
C LEU A 80 -10.47 2.99 -8.81
N ARG A 81 -11.71 3.47 -8.70
CA ARG A 81 -12.34 3.77 -7.41
C ARG A 81 -12.60 2.50 -6.60
N GLU A 82 -13.05 1.43 -7.25
CA GLU A 82 -13.27 0.14 -6.60
C GLU A 82 -11.94 -0.50 -6.13
N GLU A 83 -10.90 -0.42 -6.94
CA GLU A 83 -9.56 -0.89 -6.59
C GLU A 83 -8.99 -0.11 -5.40
N MET A 84 -9.14 1.22 -5.37
CA MET A 84 -8.72 2.05 -4.25
C MET A 84 -9.42 1.63 -2.95
N ASN A 85 -10.73 1.38 -2.99
CA ASN A 85 -11.48 0.90 -1.83
C ASN A 85 -11.00 -0.49 -1.37
N SER A 86 -10.75 -1.40 -2.31
CA SER A 86 -10.24 -2.74 -2.04
C SER A 86 -8.85 -2.73 -1.41
N ALA A 87 -7.96 -1.87 -1.92
CA ALA A 87 -6.63 -1.67 -1.35
C ALA A 87 -6.70 -1.10 0.08
N LEU A 88 -7.57 -0.11 0.31
CA LEU A 88 -7.76 0.47 1.64
C LEU A 88 -8.32 -0.55 2.65
N ALA A 89 -9.22 -1.43 2.22
CA ALA A 89 -9.73 -2.51 3.07
C ALA A 89 -8.60 -3.46 3.52
N THR A 90 -7.68 -3.80 2.62
CA THR A 90 -6.54 -4.69 2.92
C THR A 90 -5.50 -4.02 3.81
N MET A 91 -5.29 -2.71 3.67
CA MET A 91 -4.31 -1.97 4.46
C MET A 91 -4.79 -1.67 5.89
N ARG A 92 -6.10 -1.71 6.14
CA ARG A 92 -6.68 -1.45 7.45
C ARG A 92 -6.74 -2.74 8.25
N VAL A 93 -6.40 -2.65 9.53
CA VAL A 93 -6.59 -3.75 10.48
C VAL A 93 -8.07 -3.78 10.86
N ASP A 94 -8.76 -4.88 10.55
CA ASP A 94 -10.12 -5.13 11.02
C ASP A 94 -10.09 -5.75 12.42
N TYR A 95 -10.58 -5.01 13.41
CA TYR A 95 -10.61 -5.43 14.81
C TYR A 95 -11.83 -6.28 15.16
N GLU A 96 -12.85 -6.34 14.29
CA GLU A 96 -14.06 -7.15 14.48
C GLU A 96 -13.91 -8.56 13.91
N GLN A 97 -12.82 -8.82 13.19
CA GLN A 97 -12.54 -10.13 12.61
C GLN A 97 -12.42 -11.21 13.70
N VAL A 98 -13.15 -12.32 13.50
CA VAL A 98 -13.11 -13.48 14.39
C VAL A 98 -11.67 -14.01 14.49
N LYS A 99 -11.13 -14.05 15.71
CA LYS A 99 -9.84 -14.66 15.98
C LYS A 99 -9.93 -16.17 15.76
N ILE A 100 -8.99 -16.71 14.99
CA ILE A 100 -8.90 -18.16 14.76
C ILE A 100 -8.57 -18.84 16.10
N LYS A 101 -9.41 -19.79 16.51
CA LYS A 101 -9.17 -20.62 17.70
C LYS A 101 -7.92 -21.46 17.52
N THR A 102 -7.28 -21.86 18.61
CA THR A 102 -6.14 -22.79 18.55
C THR A 102 -6.56 -24.10 17.88
N ILE A 103 -5.59 -24.82 17.31
CA ILE A 103 -5.87 -26.05 16.55
C ILE A 103 -6.62 -27.09 17.39
N GLU A 104 -6.36 -27.14 18.69
CA GLU A 104 -6.95 -28.08 19.65
C GLU A 104 -8.44 -27.78 19.88
N GLU A 105 -8.78 -26.50 20.10
CA GLU A 105 -10.14 -26.01 20.35
C GLU A 105 -10.97 -25.89 19.07
N SER A 106 -10.31 -25.84 17.91
CA SER A 106 -10.97 -25.75 16.61
C SER A 106 -11.64 -27.09 16.23
N SER A 107 -12.91 -27.02 15.84
CA SER A 107 -13.67 -28.14 15.29
C SER A 107 -14.27 -27.75 13.94
N ASN A 108 -13.77 -28.37 12.87
CA ASN A 108 -14.37 -28.26 11.55
C ASN A 108 -14.39 -29.64 10.86
N PRO A 109 -15.27 -29.84 9.85
CA PRO A 109 -15.42 -31.14 9.18
C PRO A 109 -14.12 -31.68 8.56
N LEU A 110 -13.24 -30.80 8.09
CA LEU A 110 -11.94 -31.18 7.51
C LEU A 110 -10.95 -31.70 8.55
N LEU A 111 -10.79 -31.02 9.69
CA LEU A 111 -9.92 -31.48 10.79
C LEU A 111 -10.44 -32.78 11.39
N MET A 112 -11.76 -32.93 11.56
CA MET A 112 -12.37 -34.17 12.03
C MET A 112 -12.05 -35.36 11.10
N LYS A 113 -12.18 -35.18 9.77
CA LYS A 113 -11.82 -36.22 8.79
C LYS A 113 -10.33 -36.58 8.85
N ARG A 114 -9.44 -35.60 8.97
CA ARG A 114 -7.99 -35.84 9.09
C ARG A 114 -7.61 -36.52 10.40
N ARG A 115 -8.18 -36.11 11.54
CA ARG A 115 -7.98 -36.75 12.85
C ARG A 115 -8.44 -38.21 12.83
N LYS A 116 -9.60 -38.51 12.24
CA LYS A 116 -10.07 -39.89 12.05
C LYS A 116 -9.14 -40.71 11.18
N LYS A 117 -8.59 -40.14 10.10
CA LYS A 117 -7.61 -40.83 9.25
C LYS A 117 -6.32 -41.15 10.03
N ILE A 118 -5.79 -40.18 10.78
CA ILE A 118 -4.59 -40.37 11.61
C ILE A 118 -4.81 -41.44 12.69
N GLN A 119 -5.98 -41.43 13.35
CA GLN A 119 -6.35 -42.46 14.32
C GLN A 119 -6.51 -43.84 13.67
N SER A 120 -7.11 -43.92 12.48
CA SER A 120 -7.23 -45.18 11.74
C SER A 120 -5.88 -45.74 11.28
N SER A 121 -4.91 -44.89 10.94
CA SER A 121 -3.55 -45.31 10.62
C SER A 121 -2.73 -45.66 11.85
N ALA A 122 -2.95 -44.99 12.99
CA ALA A 122 -2.29 -45.33 14.26
C ALA A 122 -2.76 -46.69 14.81
N ASN A 123 -4.04 -47.01 14.59
CA ASN A 123 -4.63 -48.31 14.99
C ASN A 123 -4.24 -49.46 14.05
N HIS A 124 -3.52 -49.21 12.95
CA HIS A 124 -2.98 -50.23 12.05
C HIS A 124 -1.45 -50.38 12.25
N THR A 125 -1.03 -50.53 13.50
CA THR A 125 0.26 -51.13 13.85
C THR A 125 -0.04 -52.39 14.66
N VAL A 126 0.44 -53.51 14.13
CA VAL A 126 0.10 -54.91 14.45
C VAL A 126 0.29 -55.28 15.94
N PRO A 127 -0.60 -56.10 16.52
CA PRO A 127 -0.36 -56.80 17.79
C PRO A 127 0.55 -58.01 17.53
N ASP A 128 1.68 -58.10 18.21
CA ASP A 128 2.26 -59.34 18.76
C ASP A 128 3.72 -59.12 19.18
N THR A 129 3.99 -59.28 20.48
CA THR A 129 4.99 -60.24 20.98
C THR A 129 4.70 -60.46 22.46
N GLN A 130 4.02 -61.56 22.76
CA GLN A 130 4.03 -62.19 24.07
C GLN A 130 5.49 -62.50 24.43
N THR A 131 5.98 -61.99 25.56
CA THR A 131 7.19 -62.52 26.21
C THR A 131 6.71 -63.49 27.30
N PRO A 132 6.94 -64.81 27.18
CA PRO A 132 6.72 -65.73 28.29
C PRO A 132 7.87 -65.60 29.29
N ALA A 133 7.52 -65.66 30.57
CA ALA A 133 8.42 -65.66 31.70
C ALA A 133 9.39 -66.85 31.68
N LEU A 134 10.67 -66.58 31.95
CA LEU A 134 11.58 -67.37 32.79
C LEU A 134 12.62 -66.41 33.40
#